data_AF-A0A6N6MZM0-F1
#
_entry.id   AF-A0A6N6MZM0-F1
#
_cell.length_a   1.000
_cell.length_b   1.000
_cell.length_c   1.000
_cell.angle_alpha   90.00
_cell.angle_beta   90.00
_cell.angle_gamma   90.00
#
_symmetry.space_group_name_H-M   'P 1'
#
loop_
_entity.id
_entity.type
_entity.pdbx_description
1 polymer ?
#
loop_
_entity_poly.entity_id
_entity_poly.type
_entity_poly.pdbx_seq_one_letter_code
_entity_poly.pdbx_strand_id
1 'polypeptide(L)'
;MNMLTVADIAKQTRIPAPTARRYASLFKDFLDGRKVGRVTRYPESSVVVFERISALYAEGRVTNEIEEILHSEMSRTIDVDHVAPVAQADMTSELAGVFKGMMGKVADCMEVIADQKSMIERQNEDIQRLKTAFVMLARSQKKLKELPQSSGVGAVAEELVSKTRELEQKDVELEEMALGLSFDTSDIKVKLQILENELVRLRKDRREMEKYLQDKIERLKETAK
;
A
#
# COMPACT_ATOMS: atom_id res chain seq x y z
N MET A 1 40.07 23.29 -3.16
CA MET A 1 38.65 22.94 -2.89
C MET A 1 38.40 23.05 -1.41
N ASN A 2 37.51 23.95 -0.97
CA ASN A 2 37.14 24.07 0.44
C ASN A 2 36.30 22.85 0.86
N MET A 3 36.74 22.16 1.92
CA MET A 3 36.03 21.02 2.49
C MET A 3 35.37 21.42 3.82
N LEU A 4 34.05 21.53 3.79
CA LEU A 4 33.20 22.00 4.87
C LEU A 4 32.86 20.86 5.82
N THR A 5 32.78 21.14 7.13
CA THR A 5 32.20 20.19 8.07
C THR A 5 30.67 20.27 8.02
N VAL A 6 29.98 19.25 8.53
CA VAL A 6 28.51 19.29 8.67
C VAL A 6 28.05 20.50 9.50
N ALA A 7 28.86 20.95 10.47
CA ALA A 7 28.55 22.13 11.26
C ALA A 7 28.64 23.43 10.44
N ASP A 8 29.56 23.50 9.48
CA ASP A 8 29.69 24.66 8.57
C ASP A 8 28.54 24.68 7.56
N ILE A 9 28.18 23.52 7.02
CA ILE A 9 27.02 23.35 6.13
C ILE A 9 25.72 23.72 6.82
N ALA A 10 25.54 23.30 8.08
CA ALA A 10 24.36 23.64 8.88
C ALA A 10 24.22 25.17 9.08
N LYS A 11 25.34 25.88 9.25
CA LYS A 11 25.33 27.35 9.35
C LYS A 11 25.00 28.01 8.01
N GLN A 12 25.55 27.51 6.90
CA GLN A 12 25.32 28.07 5.57
C GLN A 12 23.88 27.87 5.09
N THR A 13 23.36 26.65 5.22
CA THR A 13 22.01 26.27 4.75
C THR A 13 20.89 26.63 5.72
N ARG A 14 21.22 27.10 6.93
CA ARG A 14 20.29 27.32 8.06
C ARG A 14 19.52 26.06 8.49
N ILE A 15 19.96 24.88 8.08
CA ILE A 15 19.40 23.59 8.52
C ILE A 15 19.94 23.28 9.93
N PRO A 16 19.10 22.86 10.90
CA PRO A 16 19.59 22.48 12.22
C PRO A 16 20.67 21.38 12.14
N ALA A 17 21.76 21.53 12.89
CA ALA A 17 22.90 20.61 12.85
C ALA A 17 22.54 19.12 13.07
N PRO A 18 21.56 18.74 13.93
CA PRO A 18 21.08 17.36 14.02
C PRO A 18 20.43 16.87 12.72
N THR A 19 19.67 17.73 12.06
CA THR A 19 18.98 17.45 10.79
C THR A 19 19.99 17.31 9.64
N ALA A 20 20.98 18.20 9.57
CA ALA A 20 22.07 18.09 8.60
C ALA A 20 22.86 16.78 8.79
N ARG A 21 23.14 16.37 10.04
CA ARG A 21 23.76 15.06 10.31
C ARG A 21 22.88 13.90 9.87
N ARG A 22 21.56 13.99 10.05
CA ARG A 22 20.61 12.99 9.57
C ARG A 22 20.64 12.89 8.04
N TYR A 23 20.60 14.01 7.31
CA TYR A 23 20.70 14.00 5.85
C TYR A 23 22.01 13.40 5.36
N ALA A 24 23.13 13.76 5.98
CA ALA A 24 24.45 13.19 5.70
C ALA A 24 24.52 11.65 5.88
N SER A 25 23.63 11.09 6.72
CA SER A 25 23.59 9.64 6.98
C SER A 25 22.65 8.87 6.05
N LEU A 26 21.58 9.52 5.58
CA LEU A 26 20.57 8.92 4.70
C LEU A 26 21.02 9.02 3.24
N PHE A 27 21.40 10.21 2.79
CA PHE A 27 21.69 10.51 1.38
C PHE A 27 23.19 10.42 1.06
N LYS A 28 23.87 9.40 1.59
CA LYS A 28 25.34 9.24 1.44
C LYS A 28 25.77 9.11 -0.02
N ASP A 29 24.92 8.52 -0.85
CA ASP A 29 25.24 8.22 -2.25
C ASP A 29 25.23 9.49 -3.13
N PHE A 30 24.66 10.59 -2.63
CA PHE A 30 24.62 11.89 -3.31
C PHE A 30 25.60 12.92 -2.70
N LEU A 31 26.30 12.53 -1.63
CA LEU A 31 27.16 13.41 -0.86
C LEU A 31 28.58 12.86 -0.86
N ASP A 32 29.49 13.58 -1.51
CA ASP A 32 30.92 13.23 -1.59
C ASP A 32 31.68 13.50 -0.27
N GLY A 33 31.25 12.83 0.81
CA GLY A 33 31.84 12.95 2.13
C GLY A 33 33.18 12.23 2.25
N ARG A 34 34.27 12.97 2.43
CA ARG A 34 35.59 12.41 2.71
C ARG A 34 35.88 12.44 4.21
N LYS A 35 36.24 11.28 4.79
CA LYS A 35 36.71 11.21 6.18
C LYS A 35 38.12 11.81 6.27
N VAL A 36 38.26 12.86 7.07
CA VAL A 36 39.54 13.49 7.38
C VAL A 36 39.76 13.38 8.89
N GLY A 37 40.52 12.35 9.29
CA GLY A 37 40.69 12.00 10.70
C GLY A 37 39.39 11.49 11.34
N ARG A 38 38.93 12.15 12.41
CA ARG A 38 37.68 11.81 13.12
C ARG A 38 36.43 12.52 12.57
N VAL A 39 36.58 13.37 11.55
CA VAL A 39 35.49 14.23 11.04
C VAL A 39 35.28 14.00 9.55
N THR A 40 34.03 13.81 9.14
CA THR A 40 33.65 13.79 7.72
C THR A 40 33.53 15.22 7.20
N ARG A 41 34.19 15.50 6.09
CA ARG A 41 34.10 16.79 5.39
C ARG A 41 33.50 16.58 4.01
N TYR A 42 32.80 17.59 3.54
CA TYR A 42 32.06 17.58 2.29
C TYR A 42 32.53 18.73 1.39
N PRO A 43 32.55 18.57 0.07
CA PRO A 43 32.80 19.67 -0.84
C PRO A 43 31.70 20.73 -0.75
N GLU A 44 32.01 21.93 -1.22
CA GLU A 44 31.05 23.04 -1.27
C GLU A 44 29.84 22.74 -2.16
N SER A 45 30.01 21.91 -3.19
CA SER A 45 28.90 21.40 -4.02
C SER A 45 27.85 20.63 -3.23
N SER A 46 28.23 20.01 -2.10
CA SER A 46 27.29 19.29 -1.24
C SER A 46 26.25 20.22 -0.60
N VAL A 47 26.56 21.51 -0.42
CA VAL A 47 25.63 22.49 0.18
C VAL A 47 24.32 22.53 -0.60
N VAL A 48 24.40 22.52 -1.94
CA VAL A 48 23.22 22.51 -2.84
C VAL A 48 22.37 21.27 -2.61
N VAL A 49 23.00 20.11 -2.38
CA VAL A 49 22.32 18.85 -2.10
C VAL A 49 21.57 18.92 -0.76
N PHE A 50 22.19 19.48 0.28
CA PHE A 50 21.53 19.68 1.58
C PHE A 50 20.31 20.61 1.48
N GLU A 51 20.41 21.70 0.73
CA GLU A 51 19.30 22.61 0.48
C GLU A 51 18.17 21.93 -0.29
N ARG A 52 18.52 21.16 -1.33
CA ARG A 52 17.54 20.41 -2.13
C ARG A 52 16.78 19.39 -1.29
N ILE A 53 17.49 18.61 -0.47
CA ILE A 53 16.88 17.65 0.47
C ILE A 53 15.93 18.38 1.43
N SER A 54 16.34 19.52 1.98
CA SER A 54 15.51 20.30 2.90
C SER A 54 14.22 20.80 2.24
N ALA A 55 14.30 21.26 0.99
CA ALA A 55 13.14 21.72 0.22
C ALA A 55 12.15 20.56 -0.03
N LEU A 56 12.64 19.39 -0.45
CA LEU A 56 11.78 18.24 -0.74
C LEU A 56 11.07 17.71 0.53
N TYR A 57 11.73 17.74 1.68
CA TYR A 57 11.05 17.44 2.95
C TYR A 57 10.01 18.51 3.33
N ALA A 58 10.25 19.78 3.04
CA ALA A 58 9.27 20.84 3.26
C ALA A 58 8.04 20.70 2.33
N GLU A 59 8.22 20.13 1.15
CA GLU A 59 7.15 19.76 0.21
C GLU A 59 6.36 18.50 0.62
N GLY A 60 6.75 17.84 1.73
CA GLY A 60 6.06 16.66 2.27
C GLY A 60 6.49 15.33 1.63
N ARG A 61 7.59 15.31 0.87
CA ARG A 61 8.14 14.08 0.29
C ARG A 61 8.72 13.17 1.36
N VAL A 62 8.57 11.86 1.17
CA VAL A 62 9.19 10.85 2.02
C VAL A 62 10.60 10.48 1.53
N THR A 63 11.43 9.92 2.41
CA THR A 63 12.87 9.67 2.12
C THR A 63 13.11 8.93 0.79
N ASN A 64 12.35 7.88 0.48
CA ASN A 64 12.51 7.12 -0.76
C ASN A 64 12.18 7.96 -2.01
N GLU A 65 11.11 8.76 -1.96
CA GLU A 65 10.75 9.68 -3.06
C GLU A 65 11.85 10.74 -3.26
N ILE A 66 12.46 11.22 -2.18
CA ILE A 66 13.58 12.17 -2.25
C ILE A 66 14.80 11.53 -2.91
N GLU A 67 15.13 10.28 -2.57
CA GLU A 67 16.23 9.54 -3.20
C GLU A 67 15.99 9.35 -4.71
N GLU A 68 14.78 8.98 -5.12
CA GLU A 68 14.42 8.83 -6.54
C GLU A 68 14.55 10.16 -7.31
N ILE A 69 14.07 11.27 -6.71
CA ILE A 69 14.20 12.60 -7.31
C ILE A 69 15.66 13.00 -7.46
N LEU A 70 16.47 12.82 -6.41
CA LEU A 70 17.91 13.14 -6.44
C LEU A 70 18.67 12.27 -7.46
N HIS A 71 18.33 10.99 -7.59
CA HIS A 71 18.89 10.12 -8.63
C HIS A 71 18.56 10.64 -10.03
N SER A 72 17.33 11.08 -10.27
CA SER A 72 16.92 11.61 -11.58
C SER A 72 17.59 12.95 -11.92
N GLU A 73 17.78 13.81 -10.92
CA GLU A 73 18.37 15.16 -11.08
C GLU A 73 19.89 15.11 -11.25
N MET A 74 20.57 14.23 -10.50
CA MET A 74 22.04 14.20 -10.44
C MET A 74 22.69 13.19 -11.40
N SER A 75 21.95 12.20 -11.91
CA SER A 75 22.46 11.25 -12.92
C SER A 75 22.46 11.83 -14.35
N ARG A 76 21.89 13.02 -14.57
CA ARG A 76 21.66 13.61 -15.90
C ARG A 76 22.85 14.34 -16.53
N THR A 77 24.01 14.43 -15.89
CA THR A 77 25.22 15.05 -16.47
C THR A 77 26.17 14.00 -17.05
N ILE A 78 25.85 13.48 -18.23
CA ILE A 78 26.84 12.95 -19.18
C ILE A 78 26.61 13.72 -20.49
N ASP A 79 27.50 14.66 -20.80
CA ASP A 79 27.53 15.34 -22.10
C ASP A 79 27.76 14.32 -23.21
N VAL A 80 26.85 14.28 -24.19
CA VAL A 80 26.98 13.42 -25.37
C VAL A 80 27.59 14.26 -26.50
N ASP A 81 28.88 14.08 -26.77
CA ASP A 81 29.51 14.54 -28.01
C ASP A 81 28.93 13.74 -29.18
N HIS A 82 28.25 14.43 -30.09
CA HIS A 82 27.54 13.84 -31.22
C HIS A 82 28.48 13.75 -32.43
N VAL A 83 28.87 12.53 -32.84
CA VAL A 83 29.57 12.27 -34.12
C VAL A 83 28.63 11.54 -35.09
N ALA A 84 28.73 11.95 -36.36
CA ALA A 84 27.86 11.75 -37.53
C ALA A 84 27.38 10.31 -37.86
N PRO A 85 26.30 10.17 -38.66
CA PRO A 85 25.60 8.89 -38.86
C PRO A 85 26.18 8.08 -40.03
N VAL A 86 26.36 6.78 -39.83
CA VAL A 86 26.58 5.79 -40.91
C VAL A 86 25.66 4.59 -40.67
N ALA A 87 24.95 4.18 -41.73
CA ALA A 87 24.20 2.94 -41.92
C ALA A 87 23.07 2.62 -40.89
N GLN A 88 21.85 3.07 -41.18
CA GLN A 88 20.66 2.93 -40.31
C GLN A 88 19.82 1.65 -40.51
N ALA A 89 20.17 0.70 -41.39
CA ALA A 89 19.30 -0.46 -41.66
C ALA A 89 19.55 -1.68 -40.74
N ASP A 90 20.80 -2.02 -40.41
CA ASP A 90 21.10 -3.16 -39.52
C ASP A 90 20.97 -2.80 -38.04
N MET A 91 21.37 -1.57 -37.66
CA MET A 91 21.27 -1.06 -36.29
C MET A 91 19.82 -1.04 -35.76
N THR A 92 18.82 -0.80 -36.60
CA THR A 92 17.41 -0.78 -36.17
C THR A 92 16.87 -2.16 -35.82
N SER A 93 17.39 -3.22 -36.43
CA SER A 93 16.95 -4.61 -36.15
C SER A 93 17.59 -5.13 -34.87
N GLU A 94 18.88 -4.84 -34.67
CA GLU A 94 19.59 -5.17 -33.43
C GLU A 94 19.06 -4.39 -32.23
N LEU A 95 18.77 -3.09 -32.41
CA LEU A 95 18.12 -2.26 -31.39
C LEU A 95 16.69 -2.73 -31.08
N ALA A 96 15.93 -3.19 -32.07
CA ALA A 96 14.61 -3.77 -31.85
C ALA A 96 14.68 -5.10 -31.09
N GLY A 97 15.70 -5.94 -31.35
CA GLY A 97 15.97 -7.15 -30.58
C GLY A 97 16.33 -6.87 -29.12
N VAL A 98 17.21 -5.88 -28.88
CA VAL A 98 17.58 -5.42 -27.53
C VAL A 98 16.38 -4.81 -26.80
N PHE A 99 15.59 -3.98 -27.48
CA PHE A 99 14.37 -3.38 -26.91
C PHE A 99 13.31 -4.44 -26.58
N LYS A 100 13.14 -5.46 -27.42
CA LYS A 100 12.27 -6.61 -27.15
C LYS A 100 12.75 -7.42 -25.94
N GLY A 101 14.06 -7.64 -25.82
CA GLY A 101 14.65 -8.28 -24.65
C GLY A 101 14.49 -7.45 -23.37
N MET A 102 14.57 -6.12 -23.47
CA MET A 102 14.34 -5.20 -22.36
C MET A 102 12.87 -5.17 -21.92
N MET A 103 11.93 -5.15 -22.88
CA MET A 103 10.49 -5.29 -22.62
C MET A 103 10.16 -6.62 -21.94
N GLY A 104 10.81 -7.72 -22.34
CA GLY A 104 10.66 -9.01 -21.66
C GLY A 104 11.09 -8.95 -20.20
N LYS A 105 12.27 -8.38 -19.91
CA LYS A 105 12.75 -8.18 -18.53
C LYS A 105 11.84 -7.25 -17.72
N VAL A 106 11.27 -6.21 -18.34
CA VAL A 106 10.31 -5.32 -17.68
C VAL A 106 9.02 -6.07 -17.34
N ALA A 107 8.52 -6.94 -18.23
CA ALA A 107 7.37 -7.78 -17.95
C ALA A 107 7.64 -8.74 -16.77
N ASP A 108 8.79 -9.41 -16.77
CA ASP A 108 9.21 -10.29 -15.67
C ASP A 108 9.32 -9.52 -14.34
N CYS A 109 9.88 -8.31 -14.37
CA CYS A 109 9.93 -7.44 -13.19
C CYS A 109 8.53 -7.00 -12.72
N MET A 110 7.62 -6.67 -13.63
CA MET A 110 6.24 -6.31 -13.28
C MET A 110 5.48 -7.47 -12.65
N GLU A 111 5.74 -8.71 -13.10
CA GLU A 111 5.20 -9.92 -12.49
C GLU A 111 5.72 -10.11 -11.05
N VAL A 112 7.04 -9.98 -10.85
CA VAL A 112 7.64 -10.04 -9.50
C VAL A 112 7.10 -8.92 -8.59
N ILE A 113 6.89 -7.71 -9.11
CA ILE A 113 6.33 -6.59 -8.35
C ILE A 113 4.86 -6.86 -7.97
N ALA A 114 4.08 -7.44 -8.88
CA ALA A 114 2.70 -7.83 -8.58
C ALA A 114 2.64 -8.89 -7.47
N ASP A 115 3.51 -9.89 -7.53
CA ASP A 115 3.64 -10.91 -6.49
C ASP A 115 4.11 -10.31 -5.17
N GLN A 116 5.12 -9.43 -5.19
CA GLN A 116 5.60 -8.72 -4.00
C GLN A 116 4.51 -7.85 -3.37
N LYS A 117 3.69 -7.15 -4.17
CA LYS A 117 2.55 -6.38 -3.66
C LYS A 117 1.57 -7.28 -2.92
N SER A 118 1.24 -8.45 -3.47
CA SER A 118 0.33 -9.41 -2.81
C SER A 118 0.90 -9.94 -1.49
N MET A 119 2.22 -10.15 -1.41
CA MET A 119 2.88 -10.56 -0.16
C MET A 119 2.86 -9.45 0.88
N ILE A 120 3.10 -8.20 0.49
CA ILE A 120 3.05 -7.04 1.39
C ILE A 120 1.64 -6.85 1.96
N GLU A 121 0.60 -7.04 1.13
CA GLU A 121 -0.80 -6.96 1.58
C GLU A 121 -1.08 -8.02 2.66
N ARG A 122 -0.69 -9.28 2.44
CA ARG A 122 -0.82 -10.36 3.45
C ARG A 122 -0.04 -10.06 4.73
N GLN A 123 1.20 -9.58 4.60
CA GLN A 123 2.02 -9.21 5.75
C GLN A 123 1.40 -8.05 6.55
N ASN A 124 0.83 -7.07 5.88
CA ASN A 124 0.13 -5.97 6.54
C ASN A 124 -1.10 -6.46 7.30
N GLU A 125 -1.89 -7.39 6.75
CA GLU A 125 -3.00 -8.01 7.47
C GLU A 125 -2.53 -8.75 8.72
N ASP A 126 -1.46 -9.53 8.62
CA ASP A 126 -0.91 -10.26 9.77
C ASP A 126 -0.34 -9.31 10.83
N ILE A 127 0.32 -8.22 10.43
CA ILE A 127 0.76 -7.16 11.35
C ILE A 127 -0.44 -6.52 12.07
N GLN A 128 -1.56 -6.27 11.37
CA GLN A 128 -2.76 -5.71 11.99
C GLN A 128 -3.39 -6.69 12.98
N ARG A 129 -3.46 -7.98 12.64
CA ARG A 129 -3.91 -9.04 13.56
C ARG A 129 -3.03 -9.10 14.80
N LEU A 130 -1.71 -9.08 14.63
CA LEU A 130 -0.75 -9.12 15.73
C LEU A 130 -0.85 -7.87 16.62
N LYS A 131 -0.97 -6.68 16.03
CA LYS A 131 -1.20 -5.42 16.77
C LYS A 131 -2.49 -5.51 17.59
N THR A 132 -3.57 -6.01 17.00
CA THR A 132 -4.85 -6.19 17.68
C THR A 132 -4.72 -7.16 18.86
N ALA A 133 -4.06 -8.30 18.65
CA ALA A 133 -3.77 -9.27 19.70
C ALA A 133 -2.92 -8.67 20.82
N PHE A 134 -1.89 -7.88 20.48
CA PHE A 134 -1.02 -7.23 21.46
C PHE A 134 -1.77 -6.17 22.28
N VAL A 135 -2.67 -5.40 21.66
CA VAL A 135 -3.55 -4.46 22.37
C VAL A 135 -4.51 -5.21 23.30
N MET A 136 -5.09 -6.33 22.86
CA MET A 136 -5.94 -7.15 23.71
C MET A 136 -5.17 -7.74 24.90
N LEU A 137 -3.94 -8.20 24.68
CA LEU A 137 -3.05 -8.70 25.72
C LEU A 137 -2.65 -7.60 26.71
N ALA A 138 -2.29 -6.40 26.23
CA ALA A 138 -1.97 -5.27 27.09
C ALA A 138 -3.17 -4.83 27.93
N ARG A 139 -4.38 -4.84 27.34
CA ARG A 139 -5.63 -4.57 28.07
C ARG A 139 -5.93 -5.64 29.12
N SER A 140 -5.73 -6.92 28.79
CA SER A 140 -5.94 -8.01 29.75
C SER A 140 -4.93 -7.97 30.89
N GLN A 141 -3.65 -7.69 30.62
CA GLN A 141 -2.62 -7.49 31.65
C GLN A 141 -2.91 -6.28 32.54
N LYS A 142 -3.38 -5.17 31.96
CA LYS A 142 -3.79 -3.99 32.73
C LYS A 142 -4.96 -4.31 33.66
N LYS A 143 -6.01 -4.99 33.17
CA LYS A 143 -7.12 -5.48 33.99
C LYS A 143 -6.66 -6.43 35.10
N LEU A 144 -5.69 -7.30 34.81
CA LEU A 144 -5.14 -8.24 35.79
C LEU A 144 -4.37 -7.51 36.90
N LYS A 145 -3.69 -6.40 36.56
CA LYS A 145 -2.94 -5.56 37.49
C LYS A 145 -3.84 -4.62 38.30
N GLU A 146 -5.01 -4.26 37.77
CA GLU A 146 -6.03 -3.43 38.44
C GLU A 146 -6.94 -4.25 39.38
N LEU A 147 -6.79 -5.58 39.43
CA LEU A 147 -7.44 -6.40 40.45
C LEU A 147 -6.91 -6.01 41.85
N PRO A 148 -7.79 -5.62 42.79
CA PRO A 148 -7.36 -5.21 44.12
C PRO A 148 -6.67 -6.38 44.85
N GLN A 149 -5.35 -6.26 45.06
CA GLN A 149 -4.59 -7.13 45.95
C GLN A 149 -4.87 -6.76 47.41
N SER A 150 -6.08 -7.01 47.88
CA SER A 150 -6.47 -7.21 49.28
C SER A 150 -7.97 -7.02 49.41
N SER A 151 -8.68 -8.11 49.77
CA SER A 151 -9.74 -8.16 50.79
C SER A 151 -10.49 -9.49 50.67
N GLY A 152 -10.14 -10.47 51.51
CA GLY A 152 -10.94 -11.68 51.76
C GLY A 152 -11.21 -12.61 50.56
N VAL A 153 -10.66 -13.82 50.62
CA VAL A 153 -10.90 -14.90 49.62
C VAL A 153 -12.40 -15.16 49.37
N GLY A 154 -13.29 -14.84 50.32
CA GLY A 154 -14.73 -15.00 50.17
C GLY A 154 -15.44 -13.94 49.32
N ALA A 155 -15.17 -12.64 49.49
CA ALA A 155 -15.90 -11.57 48.80
C ALA A 155 -15.49 -11.43 47.33
N VAL A 156 -14.20 -11.64 47.04
CA VAL A 156 -13.66 -11.65 45.67
C VAL A 156 -14.17 -12.87 44.89
N ALA A 157 -14.34 -14.02 45.54
CA ALA A 157 -14.92 -15.21 44.92
C ALA A 157 -16.38 -14.99 44.51
N GLU A 158 -17.18 -14.32 45.35
CA GLU A 158 -18.59 -14.06 45.06
C GLU A 158 -18.76 -13.02 43.93
N GLU A 159 -17.94 -11.96 43.91
CA GLU A 159 -17.91 -11.01 42.79
C GLU A 159 -17.45 -11.66 41.48
N LEU A 160 -16.43 -12.52 41.52
CA LEU A 160 -15.97 -13.28 40.35
C LEU A 160 -17.07 -14.23 39.83
N VAL A 161 -17.76 -14.94 40.72
CA VAL A 161 -18.87 -15.83 40.36
C VAL A 161 -20.01 -15.03 39.73
N SER A 162 -20.36 -13.85 40.28
CA SER A 162 -21.39 -12.99 39.69
C SER A 162 -21.02 -12.51 38.29
N LYS A 163 -19.79 -12.04 38.08
CA LYS A 163 -19.29 -11.63 36.77
C LYS A 163 -19.18 -12.78 35.77
N THR A 164 -18.81 -13.97 36.23
CA THR A 164 -18.78 -15.17 35.38
C THR A 164 -20.18 -15.52 34.90
N ARG A 165 -21.17 -15.44 35.80
CA ARG A 165 -22.58 -15.67 35.47
C ARG A 165 -23.15 -14.61 34.52
N GLU A 166 -22.78 -13.34 34.69
CA GLU A 166 -23.15 -12.27 33.76
C GLU A 166 -22.52 -12.45 32.37
N LEU A 167 -21.29 -12.95 32.31
CA LEU A 167 -20.63 -13.27 31.04
C LEU A 167 -21.30 -14.46 30.36
N GLU A 168 -21.62 -15.53 31.09
CA GLU A 168 -22.36 -16.68 30.56
C GLU A 168 -23.74 -16.25 30.01
N GLN A 169 -24.45 -15.35 30.69
CA GLN A 169 -25.71 -14.81 30.18
C GLN A 169 -25.52 -14.03 28.87
N LYS A 170 -24.49 -13.19 28.78
CA LYS A 170 -24.18 -12.45 27.55
C LYS A 170 -23.74 -13.36 26.41
N ASP A 171 -23.02 -14.43 26.71
CA ASP A 171 -22.63 -15.42 25.70
C ASP A 171 -23.87 -16.13 25.14
N VAL A 172 -24.85 -16.48 25.99
CA VAL A 172 -26.13 -17.05 25.55
C VAL A 172 -26.92 -16.04 24.69
N GLU A 173 -27.01 -14.78 25.09
CA GLU A 173 -27.68 -13.73 24.30
C GLU A 173 -26.99 -13.51 22.93
N LEU A 174 -25.65 -13.55 22.89
CA LEU A 174 -24.88 -13.44 21.66
C LEU A 174 -25.07 -14.66 20.74
N GLU A 175 -25.13 -15.87 21.31
CA GLU A 175 -25.43 -17.09 20.56
C GLU A 175 -26.83 -17.03 19.95
N GLU A 176 -27.83 -16.58 20.71
CA GLU A 176 -29.20 -16.41 20.20
C GLU A 176 -29.26 -15.38 19.07
N MET A 177 -28.60 -14.23 19.23
CA MET A 177 -28.50 -13.21 18.17
C MET A 177 -27.76 -13.74 16.93
N ALA A 178 -26.68 -14.49 17.11
CA ALA A 178 -25.92 -15.07 16.00
C ALA A 178 -26.74 -16.11 15.22
N LEU A 179 -27.50 -16.94 15.93
CA LEU A 179 -28.43 -17.89 15.33
C LEU A 179 -29.54 -17.17 14.54
N GLY A 180 -30.13 -16.12 15.11
CA GLY A 180 -31.13 -15.29 14.44
C GLY A 180 -30.60 -14.67 13.14
N LEU A 181 -29.42 -14.04 13.19
CA LEU A 181 -28.76 -13.48 12.00
C LEU A 181 -28.45 -14.54 10.94
N SER A 182 -28.07 -15.76 11.35
CA SER A 182 -27.80 -16.85 10.42
C SER A 182 -29.07 -17.29 9.67
N PHE A 183 -30.20 -17.35 10.38
CA PHE A 183 -31.50 -17.69 9.83
C PHE A 183 -31.96 -16.62 8.84
N ASP A 184 -31.92 -15.35 9.25
CA ASP A 184 -32.28 -14.21 8.40
C ASP A 184 -31.41 -14.16 7.13
N THR A 185 -30.12 -14.43 7.26
CA THR A 185 -29.19 -14.50 6.12
C THR A 185 -29.57 -15.63 5.16
N SER A 186 -29.99 -16.79 5.68
CA SER A 186 -30.43 -17.92 4.86
C SER A 186 -31.73 -17.61 4.12
N ASP A 187 -32.70 -16.97 4.78
CA ASP A 187 -33.97 -16.56 4.19
C ASP A 187 -33.78 -15.51 3.09
N ILE A 188 -32.89 -14.53 3.32
CA ILE A 188 -32.54 -13.53 2.31
C ILE A 188 -31.89 -14.19 1.09
N LYS A 189 -31.00 -15.16 1.28
CA LYS A 189 -30.40 -15.91 0.17
C LYS A 189 -31.45 -16.65 -0.65
N VAL A 190 -32.40 -17.31 0.00
CA VAL A 190 -33.50 -18.00 -0.70
C VAL A 190 -34.35 -17.01 -1.50
N LYS A 191 -34.73 -15.87 -0.90
CA LYS A 191 -35.49 -14.81 -1.60
C LYS A 191 -34.73 -14.26 -2.80
N LEU A 192 -33.43 -13.99 -2.65
CA LEU A 192 -32.58 -13.53 -3.75
C LEU A 192 -32.53 -14.55 -4.89
N GLN A 193 -32.35 -15.84 -4.57
CA GLN A 193 -32.32 -16.89 -5.58
C GLN A 193 -33.66 -16.99 -6.35
N ILE A 194 -34.80 -16.83 -5.67
CA ILE A 194 -36.11 -16.80 -6.33
C ILE A 194 -36.21 -15.60 -7.28
N LEU A 195 -35.83 -14.40 -6.82
CA LEU A 195 -35.87 -13.19 -7.65
C LEU A 195 -34.92 -13.28 -8.85
N GLU A 196 -33.74 -13.86 -8.69
CA GLU A 196 -32.80 -14.12 -9.79
C GLU A 196 -33.41 -15.04 -10.84
N ASN A 197 -34.06 -16.13 -10.41
CA ASN A 197 -34.75 -17.05 -11.31
C ASN A 197 -35.91 -16.37 -12.05
N GLU A 198 -36.70 -15.54 -11.36
CA GLU A 198 -37.77 -14.76 -11.97
C GLU A 198 -37.25 -13.74 -12.98
N LEU A 199 -36.15 -13.04 -12.67
CA LEU A 199 -35.51 -12.12 -13.62
C LEU A 199 -35.02 -12.84 -14.88
N VAL A 200 -34.44 -14.03 -14.74
CA VAL A 200 -34.02 -14.85 -15.88
C VAL A 200 -35.23 -15.24 -16.73
N ARG A 201 -36.32 -15.68 -16.09
CA ARG A 201 -37.57 -16.00 -16.78
C ARG A 201 -38.15 -14.80 -17.51
N LEU A 202 -38.29 -13.65 -16.86
CA LEU A 202 -38.81 -12.43 -17.48
C LEU A 202 -37.96 -11.96 -18.66
N ARG A 203 -36.63 -12.08 -18.57
CA ARG A 203 -35.73 -11.79 -19.70
C ARG A 203 -35.90 -12.77 -20.87
N LYS A 204 -36.24 -14.03 -20.59
CA LYS A 204 -36.56 -15.01 -21.62
C LYS A 204 -37.89 -14.69 -22.28
N ASP A 205 -38.95 -14.51 -21.48
CA ASP A 205 -40.30 -14.18 -21.96
C ASP A 205 -40.30 -12.89 -22.78
N ARG A 206 -39.53 -11.87 -22.35
CA ARG A 206 -39.33 -10.63 -23.11
C ARG A 206 -38.70 -10.89 -24.48
N ARG A 207 -37.64 -11.70 -24.57
CA ARG A 207 -36.98 -12.01 -25.85
C ARG A 207 -37.89 -12.78 -26.79
N GLU A 208 -38.68 -13.71 -26.26
CA GLU A 208 -39.68 -14.46 -27.02
C GLU A 208 -40.79 -13.55 -27.55
N MET A 209 -41.26 -12.61 -26.71
CA MET A 209 -42.25 -11.60 -27.11
C MET A 209 -41.70 -10.66 -28.18
N GLU A 210 -40.47 -10.15 -28.02
CA GLU A 210 -39.80 -9.31 -29.02
C GLU A 210 -39.69 -10.04 -30.36
N LYS A 211 -39.26 -11.31 -30.34
CA LYS A 211 -39.17 -12.15 -31.55
C LYS A 211 -40.54 -12.35 -32.21
N TYR A 212 -41.57 -12.69 -31.43
CA TYR A 212 -42.93 -12.86 -31.95
C TYR A 212 -43.45 -11.59 -32.62
N LEU A 213 -43.20 -10.42 -32.02
CA LEU A 213 -43.61 -9.14 -32.57
C LEU A 213 -42.84 -8.80 -33.86
N GLN A 214 -41.54 -9.09 -33.91
CA GLN A 214 -40.73 -8.93 -35.12
C GLN A 214 -41.24 -9.82 -36.27
N ASP A 215 -41.44 -11.11 -36.01
CA ASP A 215 -41.98 -12.06 -36.98
C ASP A 215 -43.35 -11.62 -37.51
N LYS A 216 -44.21 -11.09 -36.63
CA LYS A 216 -45.53 -10.57 -37.02
C LYS A 216 -45.44 -9.32 -37.90
N ILE A 217 -44.52 -8.40 -37.60
CA ILE A 217 -44.28 -7.19 -38.40
C ILE A 217 -43.74 -7.57 -39.79
N GLU A 218 -42.83 -8.54 -39.88
CA GLU A 218 -42.29 -9.01 -41.15
C GLU A 218 -43.37 -9.60 -42.06
N ARG A 219 -44.22 -10.49 -41.52
CA ARG A 219 -45.36 -11.05 -42.28
C ARG A 219 -46.32 -9.98 -42.79
N LEU A 220 -46.62 -8.96 -41.96
CA LEU A 220 -47.49 -7.86 -42.37
C LEU A 220 -46.86 -7.02 -43.49
N LYS A 221 -45.54 -6.79 -43.45
CA LYS A 221 -44.81 -6.10 -44.52
C LYS A 221 -44.81 -6.88 -45.82
N GLU A 222 -44.67 -8.20 -45.76
CA GLU A 222 -44.75 -9.08 -46.95
C GLU A 222 -46.13 -9.04 -47.59
N THR A 223 -47.20 -9.06 -46.79
CA THR A 223 -48.58 -8.99 -47.31
C THR A 223 -48.99 -7.61 -47.83
N ALA A 224 -48.26 -6.56 -47.49
CA ALA A 224 -48.53 -5.18 -47.92
C ALA A 224 -47.76 -4.78 -49.20
N LYS A 225 -46.97 -5.70 -49.76
CA LYS A 225 -46.16 -5.53 -50.96
C LYS A 225 -46.81 -6.25 -52.14
#